data_AF-A0A661XPV7-F1
#
_entry.id   AF-A0A661XPV7-F1
#
_cell.length_a   1.000
_cell.length_b   1.000
_cell.length_c   1.000
_cell.angle_alpha   90.00
_cell.angle_beta   90.00
_cell.angle_gamma   90.00
#
_symmetry.space_group_name_H-M   'P 1'
#
loop_
_entity.id
_entity.type
_entity.pdbx_description
1 polymer ?
#
loop_
_entity_poly.entity_id
_entity_poly.type
_entity_poly.pdbx_seq_one_letter_code
_entity_poly.pdbx_strand_id
1 'polypeptide(L)'
;MSYQAVIRDASDNLLTNTTIGMQISILEGSETGTAVYVETHTPLSNANGLVSLEIGDGIAISGDFGTIDWTTGFYFIKTETDPEGGINYTISGTSQLLSVPYALYATSSGESLPYT
;
A
#
# COMPACT_ATOMS: atom_id res chain seq x y z
N MET A 1 2.37 -5.31 3.66
CA MET A 1 3.10 -4.11 4.20
C MET A 1 2.12 -3.24 4.99
N SER A 2 2.44 -2.83 6.23
CA SER A 2 1.49 -2.04 7.04
C SER A 2 1.34 -0.60 6.54
N TYR A 3 0.11 -0.14 6.40
CA TYR A 3 -0.23 1.26 6.08
C TYR A 3 -1.27 1.80 7.06
N GLN A 4 -1.08 3.05 7.46
CA GLN A 4 -1.97 3.76 8.36
C GLN A 4 -2.21 5.18 7.86
N ALA A 5 -3.44 5.64 7.96
CA ALA A 5 -3.83 7.00 7.61
C ALA A 5 -4.87 7.53 8.58
N VAL A 6 -4.81 8.83 8.87
CA VAL A 6 -5.85 9.56 9.61
C VAL A 6 -6.71 10.27 8.59
N ILE A 7 -8.02 10.03 8.64
CA ILE A 7 -8.98 10.56 7.68
C ILE A 7 -9.75 11.72 8.30
N ARG A 8 -9.80 12.83 7.56
CA ARG A 8 -10.48 14.06 7.96
C ARG A 8 -11.42 14.55 6.87
N ASP A 9 -12.46 15.27 7.27
CA ASP A 9 -13.35 15.99 6.36
C ASP A 9 -12.76 17.35 5.94
N ALA A 10 -13.47 18.07 5.07
CA ALA A 10 -13.05 19.39 4.58
C ALA A 10 -13.03 20.49 5.66
N SER A 11 -13.64 20.25 6.82
CA SER A 11 -13.63 21.12 8.00
C SER A 11 -12.56 20.71 9.03
N ASP A 12 -11.66 19.80 8.65
CA ASP A 12 -10.59 19.23 9.49
C ASP A 12 -11.09 18.33 10.64
N ASN A 13 -12.37 17.96 10.66
CA ASN A 13 -12.90 17.02 11.66
C ASN A 13 -12.47 15.58 11.33
N LEU A 14 -12.23 14.77 12.36
CA LEU A 14 -11.96 13.35 12.19
C LEU A 14 -13.20 12.62 11.68
N LEU A 15 -13.04 11.83 10.61
CA LEU A 15 -14.07 10.89 10.18
C LEU A 15 -13.91 9.60 10.97
N THR A 16 -14.70 9.44 12.02
CA THR A 16 -14.66 8.28 12.93
C THR A 16 -15.76 7.27 12.61
N ASN A 17 -15.53 5.97 12.83
CA ASN A 17 -16.49 4.89 12.57
C ASN A 17 -17.13 4.97 11.17
N THR A 18 -16.34 5.39 10.18
CA THR A 18 -16.78 5.61 8.81
C THR A 18 -16.03 4.63 7.90
N THR A 19 -16.76 3.99 6.98
CA THR A 19 -16.14 3.14 5.96
C THR A 19 -15.49 4.04 4.92
N ILE A 20 -14.21 3.80 4.63
CA ILE A 20 -13.42 4.62 3.72
C ILE A 20 -13.06 3.77 2.51
N GLY A 21 -13.29 4.29 1.31
CA GLY A 21 -12.88 3.63 0.07
C GLY A 21 -11.42 3.96 -0.19
N MET A 22 -10.57 2.95 -0.38
CA MET A 22 -9.16 3.16 -0.67
C MET A 22 -8.71 2.32 -1.86
N GLN A 23 -7.91 2.91 -2.73
CA GLN A 23 -7.16 2.22 -3.77
C GLN A 23 -5.66 2.43 -3.53
N ILE A 24 -4.90 1.35 -3.62
CA ILE A 24 -3.46 1.35 -3.49
C ILE A 24 -2.87 0.88 -4.81
N SER A 25 -1.92 1.64 -5.35
CA SER A 25 -1.16 1.24 -6.54
C SER A 25 0.34 1.22 -6.22
N ILE A 26 1.03 0.19 -6.70
CA ILE A 26 2.50 0.16 -6.73
C ILE A 26 2.94 0.64 -8.11
N LEU A 27 3.63 1.78 -8.16
CA LEU A 27 4.15 2.37 -9.38
C LEU A 27 5.65 2.08 -9.51
N GLU A 28 6.09 1.76 -10.72
CA GLU A 28 7.50 1.47 -11.02
C GLU A 28 8.20 2.66 -11.70
N GLY A 29 9.44 2.93 -11.27
CA GLY A 29 10.36 3.89 -11.87
C GLY A 29 10.17 5.33 -11.41
N SER A 30 8.94 5.82 -11.29
CA SER A 30 8.64 7.18 -10.83
C SER A 30 7.28 7.31 -10.14
N GLU A 31 7.03 8.47 -9.52
CA GLU A 31 5.74 8.83 -8.89
C GLU A 31 4.55 8.83 -9.87
N THR A 32 4.82 8.87 -11.17
CA THR A 32 3.83 8.80 -12.25
C THR A 32 4.10 7.62 -13.18
N GLY A 33 4.83 6.62 -12.69
CA GLY A 33 5.23 5.45 -13.44
C GLY A 33 4.07 4.50 -13.71
N THR A 34 4.38 3.38 -14.37
CA THR A 34 3.39 2.35 -14.65
C THR A 34 2.97 1.67 -13.35
N ALA A 35 1.66 1.50 -13.14
CA ALA A 35 1.15 0.69 -12.05
C ALA A 35 1.38 -0.80 -12.34
N VAL A 36 2.26 -1.43 -11.58
CA VAL A 36 2.57 -2.87 -11.68
C VAL A 36 1.62 -3.72 -10.83
N TYR A 37 0.96 -3.10 -9.86
CA TYR A 37 -0.06 -3.72 -9.02
C TYR A 37 -1.07 -2.68 -8.53
N VAL A 38 -2.34 -3.05 -8.48
CA VAL A 38 -3.44 -2.22 -7.96
C VAL A 38 -4.37 -3.08 -7.12
N GLU A 39 -4.73 -2.60 -5.94
CA GLU A 39 -5.70 -3.24 -5.04
C GLU A 39 -6.66 -2.21 -4.44
N THR A 40 -7.79 -2.69 -3.92
CA THR A 40 -8.76 -1.87 -3.17
C THR A 40 -8.98 -2.40 -1.76
N HIS A 41 -9.33 -1.47 -0.88
CA HIS A 41 -9.65 -1.70 0.53
C HIS A 41 -10.87 -0.87 0.94
N THR A 42 -11.60 -1.35 1.95
CA THR A 42 -12.74 -0.64 2.56
C THR A 42 -12.66 -0.60 4.09
N PRO A 43 -11.57 -0.08 4.68
CA PRO A 43 -11.38 -0.09 6.12
C PRO A 43 -12.40 0.81 6.85
N LEU A 44 -12.74 0.41 8.07
CA LEU A 44 -13.50 1.24 9.00
C LEU A 44 -12.54 2.08 9.85
N SER A 45 -12.73 3.40 9.88
CA SER A 45 -11.94 4.28 10.73
C SER A 45 -12.28 4.12 12.21
N ASN A 46 -11.29 4.25 13.10
CA ASN A 46 -11.53 4.18 14.55
C ASN A 46 -11.92 5.54 15.16
N ALA A 47 -12.02 5.63 16.48
CA ALA A 47 -12.38 6.85 17.22
C ALA A 47 -11.39 8.02 17.03
N ASN A 48 -10.19 7.76 16.51
CA ASN A 48 -9.19 8.78 16.17
C ASN A 48 -9.16 9.10 14.67
N GLY A 49 -10.16 8.63 13.91
CA GLY A 49 -10.19 8.75 12.45
C GLY A 49 -9.11 7.91 11.75
N LEU A 50 -8.45 6.99 12.46
CA LEU A 50 -7.36 6.18 11.92
C LEU A 50 -7.92 4.96 11.21
N VAL A 51 -7.47 4.75 9.97
CA VAL A 51 -7.59 3.48 9.24
C VAL A 51 -6.27 2.73 9.30
N SER A 52 -6.33 1.40 9.34
CA SER A 52 -5.17 0.51 9.29
C SER A 52 -5.44 -0.59 8.29
N LEU A 53 -4.50 -0.83 7.39
CA LEU A 53 -4.59 -1.88 6.37
C LEU A 53 -3.23 -2.49 6.10
N GLU A 54 -3.24 -3.64 5.45
CA GLU A 54 -2.05 -4.29 4.93
C GLU A 54 -2.06 -4.25 3.40
N ILE A 55 -1.07 -3.56 2.83
CA ILE A 55 -0.86 -3.52 1.38
C ILE A 55 -0.41 -4.90 0.90
N GLY A 56 -1.11 -5.41 -0.12
CA GLY A 56 -0.96 -6.77 -0.66
C GLY A 56 -1.98 -7.78 -0.12
N ASP A 57 -2.82 -7.38 0.85
CA ASP A 57 -3.93 -8.19 1.41
C ASP A 57 -5.31 -7.63 1.00
N GLY A 58 -5.34 -6.67 0.07
CA GLY A 58 -6.57 -6.10 -0.46
C GLY A 58 -7.22 -6.95 -1.56
N ILE A 59 -8.29 -6.41 -2.15
CA ILE A 59 -8.89 -6.99 -3.36
C ILE A 59 -8.07 -6.53 -4.55
N ALA A 60 -7.28 -7.44 -5.14
CA ALA A 60 -6.51 -7.15 -6.34
C ALA A 60 -7.42 -6.78 -7.52
N ILE A 61 -7.13 -5.63 -8.15
CA ILE A 61 -7.77 -5.15 -9.37
C ILE A 61 -6.90 -5.49 -10.58
N SER A 62 -5.58 -5.37 -10.46
CA SER A 62 -4.62 -5.74 -11.49
C SER A 62 -3.24 -6.08 -10.90
N GLY A 63 -2.49 -6.91 -11.63
CA GLY A 63 -1.18 -7.41 -11.20
C GLY A 63 -1.27 -8.49 -10.12
N ASP A 64 -0.11 -8.98 -9.70
CA ASP A 64 0.04 -9.91 -8.58
C ASP A 64 1.16 -9.42 -7.68
N PHE A 65 0.79 -9.06 -6.44
CA PHE A 65 1.72 -8.51 -5.44
C PHE A 65 2.93 -9.43 -5.18
N GLY A 66 2.72 -10.76 -5.20
CA GLY A 66 3.77 -11.74 -4.94
C GLY A 66 4.81 -11.86 -6.06
N THR A 67 4.50 -11.33 -7.25
CA THR A 67 5.36 -11.43 -8.44
C THR A 67 6.15 -10.15 -8.74
N ILE A 68 5.94 -9.09 -7.98
CA ILE A 68 6.66 -7.81 -8.15
C ILE A 68 8.15 -8.04 -7.87
N ASP A 69 9.01 -7.71 -8.84
CA ASP A 69 10.47 -7.77 -8.66
C ASP A 69 10.96 -6.54 -7.89
N TRP A 70 10.91 -6.64 -6.56
CA TRP A 70 11.36 -5.57 -5.69
C TRP A 70 12.88 -5.27 -5.75
N THR A 71 13.66 -6.05 -6.51
CA THR A 71 15.12 -5.85 -6.64
C THR A 71 15.47 -4.83 -7.70
N THR A 72 14.54 -4.51 -8.60
CA THR A 72 14.80 -3.64 -9.74
C THR A 72 14.16 -2.27 -9.58
N GLY A 73 14.99 -1.22 -9.47
CA GLY A 73 14.55 0.16 -9.60
C GLY A 73 13.85 0.73 -8.37
N PHE A 74 13.13 1.83 -8.59
CA PHE A 74 12.40 2.56 -7.56
C PHE A 74 10.92 2.23 -7.64
N TYR A 75 10.31 1.94 -6.50
CA TYR A 75 8.87 1.76 -6.41
C TYR A 75 8.23 2.88 -5.60
N PHE A 76 6.97 3.18 -5.91
CA PHE A 76 6.19 4.21 -5.25
C PHE A 76 4.84 3.63 -4.87
N ILE A 77 4.35 3.97 -3.68
CA ILE A 77 2.97 3.72 -3.31
C ILE A 77 2.16 4.96 -3.68
N LYS A 78 1.19 4.78 -4.56
CA LYS A 78 0.11 5.74 -4.77
C LYS A 78 -1.10 5.29 -3.97
N THR A 79 -1.63 6.17 -3.14
CA THR A 79 -2.84 5.97 -2.37
C THR A 79 -3.92 6.91 -2.88
N GLU A 80 -5.10 6.36 -3.08
CA GLU A 80 -6.29 7.06 -3.53
C GLU A 80 -7.41 6.80 -2.52
N THR A 81 -8.14 7.84 -2.11
CA THR A 81 -9.09 7.77 -1.00
C THR A 81 -10.40 8.45 -1.35
N ASP A 82 -11.49 7.75 -1.04
CA ASP A 82 -12.88 8.21 -1.06
C ASP A 82 -13.41 8.19 0.38
N PRO A 83 -13.51 9.36 1.03
CA PRO A 83 -14.01 9.47 2.39
C PRO A 83 -15.46 8.99 2.59
N GLU A 84 -16.24 8.88 1.51
CA GLU A 84 -17.64 8.42 1.55
C GLU A 84 -17.77 6.90 1.40
N GLY A 85 -16.66 6.17 1.28
CA GLY A 85 -16.65 4.71 1.19
C GLY A 85 -16.84 4.15 -0.21
N GLY A 86 -16.90 5.02 -1.23
CA GLY A 86 -17.10 4.65 -2.62
C GLY A 86 -15.81 4.40 -3.40
N ILE A 87 -15.89 4.61 -4.72
CA ILE A 87 -14.78 4.49 -5.67
C ILE A 87 -14.45 5.83 -6.34
N ASN A 88 -15.05 6.93 -5.88
CA ASN A 88 -14.83 8.27 -6.40
C ASN A 88 -13.66 8.89 -5.66
N TYR A 89 -12.45 8.39 -5.93
CA TYR A 89 -11.25 8.84 -5.22
C TYR A 89 -10.95 10.31 -5.54
N THR A 90 -11.08 11.17 -4.52
CA THR A 90 -10.84 12.62 -4.64
C THR A 90 -9.53 13.05 -4.00
N ILE A 91 -8.99 12.23 -3.09
CA ILE A 91 -7.74 12.47 -2.41
C ILE A 91 -6.71 11.48 -2.96
N SER A 92 -5.57 11.98 -3.42
CA SER A 92 -4.46 11.12 -3.82
C SER A 92 -3.13 11.62 -3.28
N GLY A 93 -2.23 10.68 -3.01
CA GLY A 93 -0.86 10.94 -2.59
C GLY A 93 0.04 9.85 -3.12
N THR A 94 1.26 10.21 -3.49
CA THR A 94 2.29 9.27 -3.91
C THR A 94 3.49 9.41 -3.00
N SER A 95 4.12 8.30 -2.63
CA SER A 95 5.32 8.29 -1.80
C SER A 95 6.28 7.21 -2.26
N GLN A 96 7.56 7.53 -2.33
CA GLN A 96 8.59 6.57 -2.70
C GLN A 96 8.78 5.52 -1.60
N LEU A 97 8.92 4.26 -2.01
CA LEU A 97 9.40 3.19 -1.16
C LEU A 97 10.92 3.33 -0.99
N LEU A 98 11.32 4.09 0.02
CA LEU A 98 12.73 4.35 0.35
C LEU A 98 13.43 3.18 1.03
N SER A 99 12.71 2.11 1.36
CA SER A 99 13.27 0.93 2.01
C SER A 99 12.50 -0.31 1.58
N VAL A 100 12.96 -0.92 0.48
CA VAL A 100 12.82 -2.38 0.37
C VAL A 100 14.14 -3.00 0.79
N PRO A 101 14.29 -3.31 2.09
CA PRO A 101 14.94 -4.57 2.42
C PRO A 101 14.36 -5.21 3.69
N TYR A 102 13.58 -6.27 3.53
CA TYR A 102 13.45 -7.31 4.58
C TYR A 102 13.19 -8.72 4.03
N ALA A 103 12.75 -8.87 2.76
CA ALA A 103 12.61 -10.19 2.13
C ALA A 103 13.93 -10.75 1.55
N LEU A 104 14.95 -9.92 1.36
CA LEU A 104 16.25 -10.31 0.78
C LEU A 104 17.23 -10.94 1.80
N TYR A 105 16.91 -10.97 3.09
CA TYR A 105 17.77 -11.55 4.13
C TYR A 105 17.18 -12.78 4.83
N ALA A 106 16.26 -13.50 4.19
CA ALA A 106 15.79 -14.81 4.66
C ALA A 106 16.21 -15.98 3.75
N THR A 107 16.75 -15.71 2.57
CA THR A 107 17.16 -16.74 1.58
C THR A 107 18.69 -16.81 1.34
N SER A 108 19.51 -16.41 2.31
CA SER A 108 20.97 -16.62 2.26
C SER A 108 21.54 -17.32 3.51
N SER A 109 20.69 -17.84 4.39
CA SER A 109 21.10 -18.62 5.58
C SER A 109 20.76 -20.11 5.46
N GLY A 110 20.83 -20.64 4.24
CA GLY A 110 20.67 -22.06 3.93
C GLY A 110 21.88 -22.69 3.22
N GLU A 111 23.02 -21.98 3.15
CA GLU A 111 24.31 -22.57 2.75
C GLU A 111 24.83 -23.44 3.89
N SER A 112 24.28 -24.65 4.04
CA SER A 112 25.02 -25.72 4.70
C SER A 112 26.08 -26.22 3.73
N LEU A 113 27.32 -25.77 3.87
CA LEU A 113 28.45 -26.39 3.20
C LEU A 113 28.51 -27.87 3.60
N PRO A 114 28.35 -28.85 2.70
CA PRO A 114 28.69 -30.22 3.01
C PRO A 114 30.22 -30.32 3.10
N TYR A 115 30.70 -30.71 4.29
CA TYR A 115 32.07 -31.13 4.53
C TYR A 115 32.41 -32.36 3.66
N THR A 116 33.43 -32.25 2.81
CA THR A 116 34.26 -33.38 2.36
C THR A 116 35.69 -32.93 2.19
#